data_AF-A0A541BW30-F1
#
_entry.id   AF-A0A541BW30-F1
#
_cell.length_a   1.000
_cell.length_b   1.000
_cell.length_c   1.000
_cell.angle_alpha   90.00
_cell.angle_beta   90.00
_cell.angle_gamma   90.00
#
_symmetry.space_group_name_H-M   'P 1'
#
loop_
_entity.id
_entity.type
_entity.pdbx_description
1 polymer ?
#
loop_
_entity_poly.entity_id
_entity_poly.type
_entity_poly.pdbx_seq_one_letter_code
_entity_poly.pdbx_strand_id
1 'polypeptide(L)'
;MALVPEEAPAVKPPPPVEIDPAVARAYWAKTSTLMWTTLAIWFVASFVVHLFAPSLNAIHILGFPLGFYMAAQGSLIVFVVTLFWFARRQNQIDEEFGVAEE
;
A
#
# COMPACT_ATOMS: atom_id res chain seq x y z
N MET A 1 57.48 -18.67 0.05
CA MET A 1 57.03 -17.62 -0.88
C MET A 1 55.52 -17.59 -0.88
N ALA A 2 54.92 -16.99 0.15
CA ALA A 2 53.46 -16.85 0.23
C ALA A 2 53.04 -15.69 -0.68
N LEU A 3 52.16 -15.95 -1.65
CA LEU A 3 51.52 -14.91 -2.45
C LEU A 3 50.58 -14.15 -1.51
N VAL A 4 50.97 -12.94 -1.13
CA VAL A 4 50.06 -12.01 -0.48
C VAL A 4 49.04 -11.59 -1.55
N PRO A 5 47.74 -11.86 -1.38
CA PRO A 5 46.73 -11.35 -2.30
C PRO A 5 46.69 -9.82 -2.18
N GLU A 6 46.79 -9.14 -3.32
CA GLU A 6 46.68 -7.69 -3.45
C GLU A 6 45.35 -7.24 -2.83
N GLU A 7 45.39 -6.46 -1.74
CA GLU A 7 44.18 -5.83 -1.19
C GLU A 7 43.51 -5.04 -2.31
N ALA A 8 42.29 -5.44 -2.68
CA ALA A 8 41.46 -4.68 -3.60
C ALA A 8 41.40 -3.21 -3.13
N PRO A 9 41.51 -2.22 -4.04
CA PRO A 9 41.54 -0.82 -3.65
C PRO A 9 40.34 -0.52 -2.77
N ALA A 10 40.59 0.11 -1.61
CA ALA A 10 39.57 0.45 -0.63
C ALA A 10 38.49 1.34 -1.29
N VAL A 11 37.39 0.71 -1.72
CA VAL A 11 36.20 1.42 -2.18
C VAL A 11 35.60 2.06 -0.94
N LYS A 12 35.82 3.37 -0.79
CA LYS A 12 35.18 4.15 0.26
C LYS A 12 33.67 3.95 0.12
N PRO A 13 32.96 3.55 1.20
CA PRO A 13 31.52 3.41 1.12
C PRO A 13 30.92 4.73 0.64
N PRO A 14 29.91 4.69 -0.25
CA PRO A 14 29.24 5.89 -0.69
C PRO A 14 28.78 6.68 0.55
N PRO A 15 28.84 8.02 0.51
CA PRO A 15 28.36 8.82 1.62
C PRO A 15 26.91 8.44 1.93
N PRO A 16 26.50 8.42 3.21
CA PRO A 16 25.10 8.19 3.55
C PRO A 16 24.22 9.17 2.78
N VAL A 17 23.16 8.67 2.15
CA VAL A 17 22.13 9.53 1.54
C VAL A 17 21.43 10.26 2.69
N GLU A 18 21.85 11.48 2.98
CA GLU A 18 21.19 12.34 3.97
C GLU A 18 19.91 12.89 3.36
N ILE A 19 18.77 12.31 3.73
CA ILE A 19 17.47 12.91 3.45
C ILE A 19 17.21 13.99 4.51
N ASP A 20 16.87 15.20 4.06
CA ASP A 20 16.46 16.29 4.96
C ASP A 20 15.36 15.78 5.92
N PRO A 21 15.57 15.90 7.26
CA PRO A 21 14.57 15.49 8.25
C PRO A 21 13.18 16.10 8.07
N ALA A 22 13.05 17.26 7.43
CA ALA A 22 11.76 17.84 7.07
C ALA A 22 11.07 17.04 5.95
N VAL A 23 11.81 16.68 4.91
CA VAL A 23 11.33 15.89 3.76
C VAL A 23 10.91 14.48 4.21
N ALA A 24 11.73 13.82 5.04
CA ALA A 24 11.43 12.49 5.57
C ALA A 24 10.13 12.47 6.40
N ARG A 25 9.89 13.51 7.22
CA ARG A 25 8.66 13.63 8.02
C ARG A 25 7.42 13.84 7.14
N ALA A 26 7.52 14.66 6.10
CA ALA A 26 6.42 14.90 5.18
C ALA A 26 6.08 13.66 4.34
N TYR A 27 7.10 12.91 3.88
CA TYR A 27 6.92 11.62 3.21
C TYR A 27 6.19 10.62 4.12
N TRP A 28 6.69 10.44 5.35
CA TRP A 28 6.08 9.54 6.33
C TRP A 28 4.62 9.88 6.61
N ALA A 29 4.31 11.17 6.77
CA ALA A 29 2.94 11.63 6.98
C ALA A 29 2.01 11.22 5.82
N LYS A 30 2.43 11.45 4.56
CA LYS A 30 1.62 11.09 3.38
C LYS A 30 1.42 9.59 3.23
N THR A 31 2.50 8.80 3.33
CA THR A 31 2.42 7.34 3.27
C THR A 31 1.56 6.78 4.41
N SER A 32 1.69 7.35 5.62
CA SER A 32 0.84 6.97 6.76
C SER A 32 -0.64 7.30 6.53
N THR A 33 -0.96 8.46 5.95
CA THR A 33 -2.34 8.80 5.58
C THR A 33 -2.89 7.81 4.54
N LEU A 34 -2.08 7.40 3.56
CA LEU A 34 -2.48 6.40 2.58
C LEU A 34 -2.75 5.03 3.23
N MET A 35 -1.89 4.61 4.16
CA MET A 35 -2.09 3.39 4.96
C MET A 35 -3.40 3.44 5.76
N TRP A 36 -3.64 4.51 6.52
CA TRP A 36 -4.87 4.65 7.31
C TRP A 36 -6.13 4.67 6.43
N THR A 37 -6.07 5.33 5.27
CA THR A 37 -7.17 5.32 4.29
C THR A 37 -7.45 3.91 3.78
N THR A 38 -6.39 3.16 3.47
CA THR A 38 -6.49 1.76 3.00
C THR A 38 -7.10 0.87 4.07
N LEU A 39 -6.67 1.02 5.33
CA LEU A 39 -7.26 0.30 6.47
C LEU A 39 -8.73 0.64 6.70
N ALA A 40 -9.12 1.90 6.51
CA ALA A 40 -10.52 2.31 6.62
C ALA A 40 -11.39 1.64 5.53
N ILE A 41 -10.94 1.65 4.27
CA ILE A 41 -11.62 0.96 3.16
C ILE A 41 -11.74 -0.53 3.47
N TRP A 42 -10.63 -1.14 3.90
CA TRP A 42 -10.59 -2.55 4.27
C TRP A 42 -11.60 -2.88 5.38
N PHE A 43 -11.65 -2.07 6.44
CA PHE A 43 -12.55 -2.24 7.56
C PHE A 43 -14.03 -2.15 7.13
N VAL A 44 -14.36 -1.18 6.28
CA VAL A 44 -15.71 -1.02 5.74
C VAL A 44 -16.14 -2.25 4.94
N ALA A 45 -15.29 -2.70 4.02
CA ALA A 45 -15.58 -3.87 3.18
C ALA A 45 -15.62 -5.20 3.97
N SER A 46 -14.87 -5.30 5.07
CA SER A 46 -14.78 -6.50 5.90
C SER A 46 -15.87 -6.59 6.96
N PHE A 47 -16.23 -5.47 7.59
CA PHE A 47 -17.12 -5.46 8.76
C PHE A 47 -18.40 -4.69 8.49
N VAL A 48 -18.30 -3.42 8.10
CA VAL A 48 -19.47 -2.53 8.01
C VAL A 48 -20.49 -3.07 7.03
N VAL A 49 -20.06 -3.47 5.83
CA VAL A 49 -20.96 -4.08 4.83
C VAL A 49 -21.67 -5.32 5.38
N HIS A 50 -20.97 -6.18 6.11
CA HIS A 50 -21.53 -7.41 6.64
C HIS A 50 -22.48 -7.19 7.83
N LEU A 51 -22.26 -6.15 8.64
CA LEU A 51 -23.20 -5.76 9.70
C LEU A 51 -24.56 -5.35 9.14
N PHE A 52 -24.59 -4.72 7.96
CA PHE A 52 -25.81 -4.37 7.24
C PHE A 52 -26.30 -5.47 6.27
N ALA A 53 -25.73 -6.68 6.39
CA ALA A 53 -26.14 -7.95 5.78
C ALA A 53 -27.64 -8.04 5.42
N PRO A 54 -28.50 -8.06 6.45
CA PRO A 54 -29.94 -8.25 6.27
C PRO A 54 -30.60 -7.16 5.43
N SER A 55 -30.24 -5.89 5.65
CA SER A 55 -30.80 -4.75 4.91
C SER A 55 -30.33 -4.74 3.46
N LEU A 56 -29.05 -5.06 3.22
CA LEU A 56 -28.50 -5.12 1.87
C LEU A 56 -29.10 -6.26 1.04
N ASN A 57 -29.45 -7.39 1.67
CA ASN A 57 -30.05 -8.53 0.98
C ASN A 57 -31.43 -8.25 0.34
N ALA A 58 -32.08 -7.12 0.66
CA ALA A 58 -33.26 -6.67 -0.08
C ALA A 58 -32.93 -6.25 -1.53
N ILE A 59 -31.69 -5.81 -1.78
CA ILE A 59 -31.19 -5.41 -3.09
C ILE A 59 -30.59 -6.65 -3.76
N HIS A 60 -30.95 -6.87 -5.03
CA HIS A 60 -30.41 -7.97 -5.82
C HIS A 60 -29.45 -7.44 -6.89
N ILE A 61 -28.25 -8.02 -6.95
CA ILE A 61 -27.23 -7.73 -7.97
C ILE A 61 -26.90 -9.05 -8.67
N LEU A 62 -26.95 -9.06 -10.00
CA LEU A 62 -26.64 -10.22 -10.83
C LEU A 62 -27.44 -11.48 -10.43
N GLY A 63 -28.66 -11.30 -9.92
CA GLY A 63 -29.53 -12.40 -9.45
C GLY A 63 -29.27 -12.87 -8.02
N PHE A 64 -28.32 -12.28 -7.29
CA PHE A 64 -28.00 -12.64 -5.91
C PHE A 64 -28.32 -11.49 -4.94
N PRO A 65 -28.72 -11.79 -3.68
CA PRO A 65 -28.81 -10.78 -2.63
C PRO A 65 -27.47 -10.07 -2.43
N LEU A 66 -27.48 -8.75 -2.30
CA LEU A 66 -26.27 -7.93 -2.28
C LEU A 66 -25.34 -8.28 -1.12
N GLY A 67 -25.88 -8.49 0.08
CA GLY A 67 -25.09 -8.89 1.24
C GLY A 67 -24.38 -10.23 1.02
N PHE A 68 -25.05 -11.19 0.38
CA PHE A 68 -24.45 -12.45 -0.03
C PHE A 68 -23.36 -12.26 -1.09
N TYR A 69 -23.62 -11.45 -2.13
CA TYR A 69 -22.64 -11.15 -3.18
C TYR A 69 -21.36 -10.52 -2.62
N MET A 70 -21.51 -9.59 -1.67
CA MET A 70 -20.38 -8.93 -1.01
C MET A 70 -19.52 -9.92 -0.22
N ALA A 71 -20.13 -10.85 0.52
CA ALA A 71 -19.42 -11.90 1.23
C ALA A 71 -18.72 -12.89 0.29
N ALA A 72 -19.32 -13.19 -0.85
CA ALA A 72 -18.80 -14.18 -1.80
C ALA A 72 -17.66 -13.65 -2.67
N GLN A 73 -17.81 -12.45 -3.24
CA GLN A 73 -16.86 -11.90 -4.23
C GLN A 73 -16.70 -10.37 -4.14
N GLY A 74 -17.75 -9.64 -3.75
CA GLY A 74 -17.73 -8.17 -3.78
C GLY A 74 -16.60 -7.57 -2.92
N SER A 75 -16.40 -8.03 -1.69
CA SER A 75 -15.32 -7.52 -0.82
C SER A 75 -13.93 -7.88 -1.36
N LEU A 76 -13.78 -9.02 -2.04
CA LEU A 76 -12.52 -9.41 -2.69
C LEU A 76 -12.19 -8.46 -3.85
N ILE A 77 -13.19 -8.14 -4.68
CA ILE A 77 -13.03 -7.15 -5.76
C ILE A 77 -12.62 -5.79 -5.18
N VAL A 78 -13.25 -5.34 -4.10
CA VAL A 78 -12.88 -4.10 -3.41
C VAL A 78 -11.42 -4.13 -2.95
N PHE A 79 -10.93 -5.24 -2.40
CA PHE A 79 -9.53 -5.36 -2.01
C PHE A 79 -8.58 -5.27 -3.19
N VAL A 80 -8.84 -6.00 -4.28
CA VAL A 80 -7.99 -5.95 -5.48
C VAL A 80 -7.91 -4.52 -6.03
N VAL A 81 -9.05 -3.84 -6.16
CA VAL A 81 -9.09 -2.43 -6.60
C VAL A 81 -8.31 -1.53 -5.64
N THR A 82 -8.46 -1.75 -4.33
CA THR A 82 -7.73 -0.98 -3.31
C THR A 82 -6.23 -1.20 -3.40
N LEU A 83 -5.75 -2.41 -3.71
CA LEU A 83 -4.33 -2.70 -3.89
C LEU A 83 -3.74 -1.96 -5.09
N PHE A 84 -4.41 -2.01 -6.25
CA PHE A 84 -3.95 -1.26 -7.43
C PHE A 84 -3.96 0.26 -7.19
N TRP A 85 -5.00 0.75 -6.52
CA TRP A 85 -5.09 2.17 -6.15
C TRP A 85 -3.99 2.57 -5.17
N PHE A 86 -3.73 1.75 -4.14
CA PHE A 86 -2.67 1.96 -3.17
C PHE A 86 -1.31 2.00 -3.87
N ALA A 87 -0.99 1.00 -4.70
CA ALA A 87 0.28 0.93 -5.41
C ALA A 87 0.50 2.17 -6.30
N ARG A 88 -0.52 2.59 -7.05
CA ARG A 88 -0.45 3.81 -7.86
C ARG A 88 -0.24 5.07 -7.01
N ARG A 89 -0.91 5.18 -5.87
CA ARG A 89 -0.77 6.33 -4.97
C ARG A 89 0.55 6.36 -4.24
N GLN A 90 1.06 5.20 -3.82
CA GLN A 90 2.37 5.08 -3.22
C GLN A 90 3.44 5.52 -4.22
N ASN A 91 3.41 5.01 -5.46
CA ASN A 91 4.33 5.42 -6.51
C ASN A 91 4.30 6.94 -6.78
N GLN A 92 3.12 7.57 -6.76
CA GLN A 92 3.00 9.03 -6.89
C GLN A 92 3.63 9.78 -5.71
N ILE A 93 3.52 9.26 -4.48
CA ILE A 93 4.20 9.82 -3.31
C ILE A 93 5.71 9.61 -3.47
N ASP A 94 6.16 8.45 -3.93
CA ASP A 94 7.58 8.16 -4.10
C ASP A 94 8.21 9.10 -5.15
N GLU A 95 7.51 9.38 -6.25
CA GLU A 95 7.87 10.39 -7.26
C GLU A 95 7.93 11.82 -6.69
N GLU A 96 6.92 12.22 -5.91
CA GLU A 96 6.85 13.57 -5.29
C GLU A 96 8.02 13.83 -4.34
N PHE A 97 8.54 12.80 -3.68
CA PHE A 97 9.62 12.90 -2.70
C PHE A 97 11.00 12.49 -3.26
N GLY A 98 11.10 12.15 -4.54
CA GLY A 98 12.36 11.76 -5.18
C GLY A 98 12.95 10.45 -4.66
N VAL A 99 12.09 9.55 -4.15
CA VAL A 99 12.47 8.23 -3.62
C VAL A 99 11.99 7.08 -4.52
N ALA A 100 11.46 7.40 -5.70
CA ALA A 100 11.08 6.40 -6.69
C ALA A 100 12.30 5.58 -7.14
N GLU A 101 12.14 4.26 -7.20
CA GLU A 101 13.14 3.34 -7.78
C GLU A 101 13.11 3.46 -9.33
N GLU A 102 14.26 3.26 -9.99
CA GLU A 102 14.40 3.31 -11.47
C GLU A 102 13.60 2.23 -12.21
#